data_AF-A0A3B9BPZ3-F1
#
_entry.id   AF-A0A3B9BPZ3-F1
#
_cell.length_a   1.000
_cell.length_b   1.000
_cell.length_c   1.000
_cell.angle_alpha   90.00
_cell.angle_beta   90.00
_cell.angle_gamma   90.00
#
_symmetry.space_group_name_H-M   'P 1'
#
loop_
_entity.id
_entity.type
_entity.pdbx_description
1 polymer ?
#
loop_
_entity_poly.entity_id
_entity_poly.type
_entity_poly.pdbx_seq_one_letter_code
_entity_poly.pdbx_strand_id
1 'polypeptide(L)' 'PALAGQGDWAAAASSFLESFSGSPQGTKAPEALYRLGISLRELGQTEEACLMFSEVPIRYPVSLILEEAAAERSALGCL' A
#
# COMPACT_ATOMS: atom_id res chain seq x y z
N PRO A 1 -1.28 -1.57 -25.98
CA PRO A 1 -1.31 -0.30 -25.21
C PRO A 1 -1.77 -0.59 -23.77
N ALA A 2 -0.82 -0.81 -22.85
CA ALA A 2 -1.06 -1.02 -21.42
C ALA A 2 -0.07 -0.22 -20.55
N LEU A 3 0.59 0.80 -21.14
CA LEU A 3 1.65 1.58 -20.50
C LEU A 3 1.12 2.80 -19.75
N ALA A 4 -0.05 3.34 -20.13
CA ALA A 4 -0.61 4.53 -19.50
C ALA A 4 -0.92 4.28 -18.02
N GLY A 5 -1.70 3.24 -17.69
CA GLY A 5 -2.05 2.94 -16.30
C GLY A 5 -0.84 2.63 -15.41
N GLN A 6 0.17 1.92 -15.92
CA GLN A 6 1.38 1.61 -15.14
C GLN A 6 2.20 2.88 -14.82
N GLY A 7 2.24 3.87 -15.72
CA GLY A 7 2.89 5.15 -15.42
C GLY A 7 2.20 5.91 -14.29
N ASP A 8 0.86 5.91 -14.27
CA ASP A 8 0.06 6.54 -13.23
C ASP A 8 0.23 5.85 -11.87
N TRP A 9 0.25 4.51 -11.83
CA TRP A 9 0.45 3.76 -10.59
C TRP A 9 1.86 3.93 -10.00
N ALA A 10 2.89 4.04 -10.84
CA ALA A 10 4.27 4.29 -10.38
C ALA A 10 4.42 5.68 -9.75
N ALA A 11 3.80 6.70 -10.36
CA ALA A 11 3.76 8.05 -9.80
C ALA A 11 2.96 8.10 -8.49
N ALA A 12 1.84 7.37 -8.43
CA ALA A 12 1.03 7.25 -7.22
C ALA A 12 1.81 6.57 -6.09
N ALA A 13 2.47 5.44 -6.36
CA ALA A 13 3.31 4.73 -5.40
C ALA A 13 4.39 5.65 -4.82
N SER A 14 5.13 6.37 -5.66
CA SER A 14 6.16 7.31 -5.19
C SER A 14 5.57 8.43 -4.32
N SER A 15 4.41 8.98 -4.70
CA SER A 15 3.74 10.03 -3.94
C SER A 15 3.26 9.55 -2.56
N PHE A 16 2.67 8.35 -2.50
CA PHE A 16 2.24 7.76 -1.23
C PHE A 16 3.43 7.41 -0.33
N LEU A 17 4.52 6.90 -0.91
CA LEU A 17 5.75 6.63 -0.19
C LEU A 17 6.35 7.90 0.42
N GLU A 18 6.40 8.99 -0.34
CA GLU A 18 6.90 10.27 0.15
C GLU A 18 6.00 10.82 1.28
N SER A 19 4.68 10.78 1.09
CA SER A 19 3.71 11.21 2.10
C SER A 19 3.81 10.39 3.39
N PHE A 20 3.99 9.07 3.27
CA PHE A 20 4.20 8.18 4.41
C PHE A 20 5.52 8.47 5.10
N SER A 21 6.61 8.62 4.34
CA SER A 21 7.96 8.85 4.87
C SER A 21 8.09 10.19 5.59
N GLY A 22 7.38 11.23 5.11
CA GLY A 22 7.34 12.53 5.75
C GLY A 22 6.47 12.57 7.01
N SER A 23 5.55 11.64 7.22
CA SER A 23 4.64 11.61 8.38
C SER A 23 4.21 10.19 8.77
N PRO A 24 5.14 9.32 9.19
CA PRO A 24 4.84 7.91 9.46
C PRO A 24 4.02 7.70 10.75
N GLN A 25 3.85 8.72 11.57
CA GLN A 25 3.02 8.68 12.79
C GLN A 25 1.72 9.47 12.62
N GLY A 26 1.48 10.05 11.44
CA GLY A 26 0.28 10.82 11.17
C GLY A 26 -0.96 9.94 11.12
N THR A 27 -2.12 10.54 11.37
CA THR A 27 -3.43 9.85 11.28
C THR A 27 -3.73 9.28 9.90
N LYS A 28 -3.13 9.86 8.84
CA LYS A 28 -3.22 9.40 7.45
C LYS A 28 -2.15 8.40 7.04
N ALA A 29 -1.13 8.17 7.88
CA ALA A 29 -0.04 7.27 7.59
C ALA A 29 -0.48 5.83 7.24
N PRO A 30 -1.44 5.20 7.97
CA PRO A 30 -1.93 3.88 7.57
C PRO A 30 -2.60 3.89 6.20
N GLU A 31 -3.43 4.90 5.91
CA GLU A 31 -4.10 5.01 4.61
C GLU A 31 -3.09 5.21 3.47
N ALA A 32 -2.06 6.02 3.67
CA ALA A 32 -0.98 6.22 2.70
C ALA A 32 -0.21 4.91 2.43
N LEU A 33 0.15 4.16 3.48
CA LEU A 33 0.83 2.88 3.36
C LEU A 33 -0.02 1.84 2.61
N TYR A 34 -1.33 1.80 2.88
CA TYR A 34 -2.27 0.94 2.15
C TYR A 34 -2.38 1.32 0.68
N ARG A 35 -2.55 2.61 0.37
CA ARG A 35 -2.62 3.10 -1.03
C ARG A 35 -1.32 2.87 -1.79
N LEU A 36 -0.17 2.93 -1.12
CA LEU A 36 1.11 2.50 -1.68
C LEU A 36 1.06 1.02 -2.06
N GLY A 37 0.62 0.13 -1.17
CA GLY A 37 0.45 -1.30 -1.45
C GLY A 37 -0.46 -1.58 -2.64
N ILE A 38 -1.59 -0.86 -2.75
CA ILE A 38 -2.50 -0.96 -3.91
C ILE A 38 -1.79 -0.56 -5.20
N SER A 39 -1.04 0.55 -5.18
CA SER A 39 -0.32 1.03 -6.36
C SER A 39 0.73 0.00 -6.83
N LEU A 40 1.46 -0.60 -5.89
CA LEU A 40 2.42 -1.67 -6.16
C LEU A 40 1.75 -2.92 -6.74
N ARG A 41 0.58 -3.29 -6.22
CA ARG A 41 -0.23 -4.39 -6.76
C ARG A 41 -0.60 -4.14 -8.22
N GLU A 42 -1.09 -2.96 -8.55
CA GLU A 42 -1.47 -2.59 -9.93
C GLU A 42 -0.27 -2.55 -10.88
N LEU A 43 0.93 -2.31 -10.35
CA LEU A 43 2.20 -2.42 -11.09
C LEU A 43 2.69 -3.87 -11.27
N GLY A 44 1.99 -4.85 -10.68
CA GLY A 44 2.42 -6.25 -10.66
C GLY A 44 3.54 -6.55 -9.65
N GLN A 45 3.87 -5.60 -8.78
CA GLN A 45 4.87 -5.73 -7.72
C GLN A 45 4.25 -6.39 -6.48
N THR A 46 3.79 -7.63 -6.64
CA THR A 46 3.02 -8.36 -5.61
C THR A 46 3.81 -8.54 -4.32
N GLU A 47 5.09 -8.91 -4.38
CA GLU A 47 5.92 -9.08 -3.17
C GLU A 47 6.00 -7.79 -2.35
N GLU A 48 6.26 -6.67 -3.01
CA GLU A 48 6.38 -5.36 -2.39
C GLU A 48 5.03 -4.88 -1.83
N ALA A 49 3.93 -5.09 -2.58
CA ALA A 49 2.58 -4.81 -2.12
C ALA A 49 2.26 -5.58 -0.84
N CYS A 50 2.60 -6.86 -0.80
CA CYS A 50 2.37 -7.72 0.36
C CYS A 50 3.16 -7.30 1.59
N LEU A 51 4.39 -6.83 1.42
CA LEU A 51 5.16 -6.22 2.51
C LEU A 51 4.42 -4.98 3.05
N MET A 52 3.98 -4.07 2.19
CA MET A 52 3.28 -2.86 2.63
C MET A 52 2.00 -3.18 3.42
N PHE A 53 1.19 -4.11 2.94
CA PHE A 53 -0.02 -4.52 3.64
C PHE A 53 0.26 -5.27 4.95
N SER A 54 1.37 -6.00 5.04
CA SER A 54 1.78 -6.71 6.27
C SER A 54 2.23 -5.76 7.37
N GLU A 55 2.80 -4.61 6.99
CA GLU A 55 3.27 -3.59 7.92
C GLU A 55 2.10 -2.80 8.55
N VAL A 56 0.93 -2.73 7.89
CA VAL A 56 -0.25 -2.00 8.40
C VAL A 56 -0.66 -2.47 9.81
N PRO A 57 -0.98 -3.76 10.05
CA PRO A 57 -1.35 -4.24 11.38
C PRO A 57 -0.23 -4.17 12.41
N ILE A 58 1.03 -4.19 11.98
CA ILE A 58 2.20 -4.09 12.87
C ILE A 58 2.39 -2.65 13.36
N ARG A 59 2.31 -1.68 12.43
CA ARG A 59 2.59 -0.26 12.71
C ARG A 59 1.36 0.49 13.21
N TYR A 60 0.16 0.11 12.75
CA TYR A 60 -1.08 0.82 13.02
C TYR A 60 -2.18 -0.11 13.52
N PRO A 61 -2.00 -0.77 14.68
CA PRO A 61 -2.92 -1.79 15.20
C PRO A 61 -4.32 -1.26 15.59
N VAL A 62 -4.56 0.06 15.52
CA VAL A 62 -5.84 0.71 15.79
C VAL A 62 -6.44 1.40 14.56
N SER A 63 -5.86 1.16 13.37
CA SER A 63 -6.37 1.75 12.13
C SER A 63 -7.67 1.10 11.69
N LEU A 64 -8.51 1.86 10.99
CA LEU A 64 -9.73 1.33 10.38
C LEU A 64 -9.43 0.46 9.15
N ILE A 65 -8.27 0.62 8.51
CA ILE A 65 -7.91 -0.06 7.27
C ILE A 65 -7.28 -1.46 7.49
N LEU A 66 -7.33 -1.97 8.72
CA LEU A 66 -6.72 -3.26 9.08
C LEU A 66 -7.36 -4.42 8.32
N GLU A 67 -8.70 -4.41 8.23
CA GLU A 67 -9.46 -5.42 7.53
C GLU A 67 -9.20 -5.36 6.02
N GLU A 68 -9.17 -4.15 5.44
CA GLU A 68 -8.86 -3.94 4.03
C GLU A 68 -7.44 -4.40 3.68
N ALA A 69 -6.43 -4.03 4.49
CA ALA A 69 -5.05 -4.48 4.26
C ALA A 69 -4.92 -6.01 4.35
N ALA A 70 -5.64 -6.66 5.28
CA ALA A 70 -5.67 -8.11 5.39
C ALA A 70 -6.38 -8.79 4.21
N ALA A 71 -7.48 -8.20 3.73
CA ALA A 71 -8.21 -8.66 2.55
C ALA A 71 -7.33 -8.61 1.30
N GLU A 72 -6.58 -7.51 1.13
CA GLU A 72 -5.63 -7.35 0.02
C GLU A 72 -4.49 -8.39 0.06
N ARG A 73 -3.89 -8.65 1.23
CA ARG A 73 -2.89 -9.73 1.37
C ARG A 73 -3.45 -11.09 0.97
N SER A 74 -4.68 -11.37 1.40
CA SER A 74 -5.36 -12.62 1.09
C SER A 74 -5.64 -12.76 -0.40
N ALA A 75 -6.08 -11.67 -1.05
CA ALA A 75 -6.32 -11.61 -2.48
C ALA A 75 -5.03 -11.84 -3.30
N LEU A 76 -3.89 -11.38 -2.77
CA LEU A 76 -2.57 -11.59 -3.38
C LEU A 76 -1.92 -12.93 -3.05
N GLY A 77 -2.50 -13.71 -2.13
CA GLY A 77 -1.94 -15.00 -1.71
C GLY A 77 -0.73 -14.89 -0.78
N CYS A 78 -0.56 -13.77 -0.09
CA CYS A 78 0.58 -13.47 0.78
C CYS A 78 0.33 -13.77 2.26
N LEU A 79 -0.35 -14.90 2.52
CA LEU A 79 -0.74 -15.37 3.85
C LEU A 79 0.43 -15.97 4.63
#